data_AF-A0A402B868-F1
#
_entry.id   AF-A0A402B868-F1
#
_cell.length_a   1.000
_cell.length_b   1.000
_cell.length_c   1.000
_cell.angle_alpha   90.00
_cell.angle_beta   90.00
_cell.angle_gamma   90.00
#
_symmetry.space_group_name_H-M   'P 1'
#
loop_
_entity.id
_entity.type
_entity.pdbx_description
1 polymer ?
#
loop_
_entity_poly.entity_id
_entity_poly.type
_entity_poly.pdbx_seq_one_letter_code
_entity_poly.pdbx_strand_id
1 'polypeptide(L)'
;MRALFSYQKTVFSWQSFKKALLLYFQAFGVIALILGVLDILFPNTFMYRYTGIAIISIISLLWAVFNTLPKREVSHQLVVPDMKITIRVGDLFQQDANIVIGFSDTFDTEKGDIIKPVSLQGQFLTAIYQDNTNQLDQDIDRALQGIASKQDNHKTRGKNKRYPIGTVATLAVGTKKYFCSAYARMENNLKAESNIKSLTVSLEKLWEEIRVKGQHDKVAMAVIGSDLARIGNASHSDLVRLIILSFVLASREKMVSPELVVVVHPANVGKLNMIEIEEFLRSF
;
A
#
# COMPACT_ATOMS: atom_id res chain seq x y z
N MET A 1 -0.81 -20.95 5.90
CA MET A 1 -0.87 -21.07 7.38
C MET A 1 0.21 -20.24 8.11
N ARG A 2 1.49 -20.27 7.72
CA ARG A 2 2.55 -19.43 8.35
C ARG A 2 2.34 -17.90 8.23
N ALA A 3 1.73 -17.42 7.13
CA ALA A 3 1.44 -15.99 6.94
C ALA A 3 0.37 -15.43 7.90
N LEU A 4 -0.61 -16.26 8.31
CA LEU A 4 -1.65 -15.87 9.27
C LEU A 4 -1.09 -15.75 10.70
N PHE A 5 -0.14 -16.62 11.07
CA PHE A 5 0.54 -16.55 12.36
C PHE A 5 1.50 -15.36 12.48
N SER A 6 2.16 -14.97 11.37
CA SER A 6 2.95 -13.73 11.32
C SER A 6 2.06 -12.49 11.47
N TYR A 7 0.88 -12.50 10.84
CA TYR A 7 -0.11 -11.43 10.97
C TYR A 7 -0.59 -11.23 12.43
N GLN A 8 -0.75 -12.31 13.20
CA GLN A 8 -1.15 -12.18 14.61
C GLN A 8 -0.01 -11.68 15.52
N LYS A 9 1.25 -12.13 15.31
CA LYS A 9 2.36 -11.75 16.19
C LYS A 9 2.87 -10.32 15.99
N THR A 10 2.78 -9.75 14.78
CA THR A 10 3.25 -8.38 14.54
C THR A 10 2.19 -7.32 14.78
N VAL A 11 0.90 -7.69 14.85
CA VAL A 11 -0.20 -6.73 15.02
C VAL A 11 -0.67 -6.58 16.47
N PHE A 12 -0.24 -7.46 17.38
CA PHE A 12 -0.26 -7.20 18.81
C PHE A 12 0.90 -6.27 19.23
N SER A 13 1.01 -5.13 18.54
CA SER A 13 2.02 -4.12 18.83
C SER A 13 1.63 -3.35 20.11
N TRP A 14 2.60 -2.78 20.80
CA TRP A 14 2.40 -1.90 21.95
C TRP A 14 1.40 -0.76 21.69
N GLN A 15 1.23 -0.35 20.42
CA GLN A 15 0.26 0.67 20.02
C GLN A 15 -1.18 0.15 20.02
N SER A 16 -1.41 -1.08 19.56
CA SER A 16 -2.71 -1.76 19.65
C SER A 16 -3.15 -1.89 21.11
N PHE A 17 -2.20 -2.21 22.01
CA PHE A 17 -2.47 -2.24 23.45
C PHE A 17 -2.84 -0.87 24.01
N LYS A 18 -2.07 0.19 23.69
CA LYS A 18 -2.39 1.57 24.10
C LYS A 18 -3.78 2.01 23.62
N LYS A 19 -4.12 1.71 22.36
CA LYS A 19 -5.44 2.04 21.80
C LYS A 19 -6.55 1.25 22.48
N ALA A 20 -6.35 -0.04 22.74
CA ALA A 20 -7.32 -0.86 23.47
C ALA A 20 -7.55 -0.33 24.88
N LEU A 21 -6.49 0.05 25.58
CA LEU A 21 -6.57 0.65 26.92
C LEU A 21 -7.33 1.99 26.89
N LEU A 22 -7.04 2.84 25.90
CA LEU A 22 -7.71 4.13 25.74
C LEU A 22 -9.21 3.94 25.43
N LEU A 23 -9.55 3.05 24.50
CA LEU A 23 -10.94 2.70 24.17
C LEU A 23 -11.68 2.08 25.35
N TYR A 24 -10.99 1.27 26.15
CA TYR A 24 -11.53 0.72 27.39
C TYR A 24 -11.92 1.83 28.37
N PHE A 25 -11.00 2.75 28.68
CA PHE A 25 -11.29 3.85 29.61
C PHE A 25 -12.37 4.79 29.08
N GLN A 26 -12.42 5.02 27.76
CA GLN A 26 -13.47 5.81 27.13
C GLN A 26 -14.85 5.15 27.29
N ALA A 27 -14.98 3.87 26.93
CA ALA A 27 -16.23 3.14 27.05
C ALA A 27 -16.69 3.02 28.52
N PHE A 28 -15.77 2.66 29.41
CA PHE A 28 -16.03 2.55 30.84
C PHE A 28 -16.49 3.89 31.42
N GLY A 29 -15.81 4.99 31.08
CA GLY A 29 -16.15 6.33 31.55
C GLY A 29 -17.53 6.80 31.08
N VAL A 30 -17.87 6.58 29.80
CA VAL A 30 -19.18 6.94 29.25
C VAL A 30 -20.30 6.16 29.95
N ILE A 31 -20.14 4.84 30.12
CA ILE A 31 -21.14 4.01 30.79
C ILE A 31 -21.29 4.41 32.26
N ALA A 32 -20.18 4.62 32.97
CA ALA A 32 -20.20 5.06 34.37
C ALA A 32 -20.89 6.42 34.53
N LEU A 33 -20.66 7.36 33.60
CA LEU A 33 -21.33 8.66 33.62
C LEU A 33 -22.84 8.54 33.43
N ILE A 34 -23.29 7.74 32.45
CA ILE A 34 -24.73 7.50 32.21
C ILE A 34 -25.38 6.90 33.46
N LEU A 35 -24.75 5.91 34.08
CA LEU A 35 -25.29 5.28 35.29
C LEU A 35 -25.32 6.24 36.48
N GLY A 36 -24.30 7.10 36.62
CA GLY A 36 -24.29 8.15 37.65
C GLY A 36 -25.45 9.15 37.47
N VAL A 37 -25.76 9.53 36.23
CA VAL A 37 -26.92 10.39 35.94
C VAL A 37 -28.23 9.66 36.25
N LEU A 38 -28.36 8.38 35.88
CA LEU A 38 -29.56 7.58 36.16
C LEU A 38 -29.78 7.37 37.66
N ASP A 39 -28.72 7.22 38.45
CA ASP A 39 -28.81 7.08 39.91
C ASP A 39 -29.31 8.36 40.57
N ILE A 40 -28.92 9.54 40.06
CA ILE A 40 -29.44 10.84 40.51
C ILE A 40 -30.94 11.00 40.17
N LEU A 41 -31.36 10.55 38.98
CA LEU A 41 -32.75 10.68 38.52
C LEU A 41 -33.69 9.66 39.16
N PHE A 42 -33.20 8.45 39.43
CA PHE A 42 -33.95 7.35 40.01
C PHE A 42 -33.18 6.81 41.23
N PRO A 43 -33.24 7.51 42.37
CA PRO A 43 -32.56 7.06 43.58
C PRO A 43 -33.14 5.73 44.07
N ASN A 44 -32.28 4.84 44.56
CA ASN A 44 -32.60 3.49 45.09
C ASN A 44 -33.16 2.44 44.10
N THR A 45 -33.30 2.73 42.81
CA THR A 45 -33.66 1.68 41.82
C THR A 45 -32.49 0.76 41.47
N PHE A 46 -31.27 1.26 41.52
CA PHE A 46 -30.09 0.53 41.08
C PHE A 46 -29.14 0.24 42.24
N MET A 47 -29.31 -0.91 42.90
CA MET A 47 -28.30 -1.42 43.83
C MET A 47 -27.11 -1.99 43.05
N TYR A 48 -26.21 -1.12 42.59
CA TYR A 48 -24.97 -1.53 41.93
C TYR A 48 -24.01 -2.18 42.94
N ARG A 49 -24.18 -3.49 43.17
CA ARG A 49 -23.20 -4.31 43.87
C ARG A 49 -21.94 -4.44 43.00
N TYR A 50 -20.81 -4.89 43.56
CA TYR A 50 -19.55 -5.12 42.83
C TYR A 50 -19.70 -5.92 41.51
N THR A 51 -20.76 -6.72 41.39
CA THR A 51 -21.13 -7.46 40.18
C THR A 51 -21.48 -6.55 38.99
N GLY A 52 -22.15 -5.41 39.21
CA GLY A 52 -22.53 -4.47 38.14
C GLY A 52 -21.31 -3.80 37.52
N ILE A 53 -20.38 -3.34 38.36
CA ILE A 53 -19.09 -2.77 37.91
C ILE A 53 -18.30 -3.82 37.12
N ALA A 54 -18.24 -5.06 37.61
CA ALA A 54 -17.54 -6.15 36.92
C ALA A 54 -18.12 -6.40 35.51
N ILE A 55 -19.46 -6.42 35.37
CA ILE A 55 -20.12 -6.58 34.07
C ILE A 55 -19.77 -5.44 33.12
N ILE A 56 -19.82 -4.19 33.58
CA ILE A 56 -19.51 -3.01 32.76
C ILE A 56 -18.04 -3.02 32.32
N SER A 57 -17.12 -3.36 33.22
CA SER A 57 -15.70 -3.50 32.90
C SER A 57 -15.48 -4.59 31.84
N ILE A 58 -16.15 -5.74 31.96
CA ILE A 58 -16.06 -6.82 30.96
C ILE A 58 -16.62 -6.36 29.61
N ILE A 59 -17.79 -5.70 29.57
CA ILE A 59 -18.39 -5.19 28.34
C ILE A 59 -17.47 -4.16 27.67
N SER A 60 -16.91 -3.24 28.46
CA SER A 60 -15.98 -2.21 27.97
C SER A 60 -14.69 -2.83 27.43
N LEU A 61 -14.18 -3.87 28.10
CA LEU A 61 -12.99 -4.61 27.67
C LEU A 61 -13.25 -5.37 26.37
N LEU A 62 -14.37 -6.11 26.28
CA LEU A 62 -14.75 -6.82 25.06
C LEU A 62 -14.91 -5.83 23.90
N TRP A 63 -15.65 -4.74 24.10
CA TRP A 63 -15.82 -3.70 23.09
C TRP A 63 -14.47 -3.11 22.63
N ALA A 64 -13.57 -2.80 23.56
CA ALA A 64 -12.24 -2.30 23.23
C ALA A 64 -11.41 -3.32 22.43
N VAL A 65 -11.44 -4.60 22.81
CA VAL A 65 -10.73 -5.67 22.10
C VAL A 65 -11.31 -5.85 20.68
N PHE A 66 -12.63 -5.91 20.53
CA PHE A 66 -13.27 -6.03 19.22
C PHE A 66 -12.91 -4.87 18.28
N ASN A 67 -12.86 -3.63 18.80
CA ASN A 67 -12.53 -2.44 18.00
C ASN A 67 -11.03 -2.26 17.74
N THR A 68 -10.17 -3.05 18.38
CA THR A 68 -8.71 -3.06 18.14
C THR A 68 -8.24 -4.26 17.34
N LEU A 69 -9.16 -5.15 16.95
CA LEU A 69 -8.83 -6.24 16.04
C LEU A 69 -8.25 -5.68 14.74
N PRO A 70 -7.22 -6.34 14.21
CA PRO A 70 -6.48 -5.81 13.08
C PRO A 70 -7.34 -5.82 11.83
N LYS A 71 -7.54 -4.62 11.28
CA LYS A 71 -8.23 -4.46 9.99
C LYS A 71 -7.32 -4.95 8.89
N ARG A 72 -7.84 -5.82 8.02
CA ARG A 72 -7.14 -6.22 6.77
C ARG A 72 -7.30 -5.21 5.66
N GLU A 73 -8.27 -4.32 5.80
CA GLU A 73 -8.60 -3.30 4.83
C GLU A 73 -9.02 -2.04 5.56
N VAL A 74 -8.50 -0.91 5.10
CA VAL A 74 -8.95 0.43 5.47
C VAL A 74 -9.27 1.14 4.18
N SER A 75 -10.42 1.78 4.09
CA SER A 75 -10.77 2.59 2.93
C SER A 75 -11.38 3.92 3.34
N HIS A 76 -11.23 4.90 2.47
CA HIS A 76 -11.80 6.23 2.63
C HIS A 76 -12.30 6.74 1.26
N GLN A 77 -13.52 7.25 1.24
CA GLN A 77 -14.12 7.87 0.07
C GLN A 77 -13.91 9.38 0.17
N LEU A 78 -13.30 9.96 -0.85
CA LEU A 78 -13.21 11.40 -1.01
C LEU A 78 -14.41 11.86 -1.84
N VAL A 79 -15.03 12.97 -1.45
CA VAL A 79 -16.18 13.52 -2.17
C VAL A 79 -15.73 14.39 -3.36
N VAL A 80 -14.57 15.06 -3.22
CA VAL A 80 -14.05 15.98 -4.24
C VAL A 80 -12.55 15.72 -4.48
N PRO A 81 -12.16 15.12 -5.63
CA PRO A 81 -13.03 14.42 -6.58
C PRO A 81 -13.63 13.14 -5.97
N ASP A 82 -14.72 12.64 -6.55
CA ASP A 82 -15.35 11.38 -6.13
C ASP A 82 -14.42 10.19 -6.43
N MET A 83 -13.64 9.79 -5.43
CA MET A 83 -12.66 8.71 -5.56
C MET A 83 -12.47 7.98 -4.25
N LYS A 84 -12.08 6.71 -4.35
CA LYS A 84 -11.82 5.85 -3.20
C LYS A 84 -10.34 5.56 -3.05
N ILE A 85 -9.86 5.58 -1.80
CA ILE A 85 -8.51 5.12 -1.48
C ILE A 85 -8.64 3.95 -0.51
N THR A 86 -8.04 2.82 -0.88
CA THR A 86 -8.11 1.56 -0.13
C THR A 86 -6.70 1.07 0.17
N ILE A 87 -6.40 0.77 1.43
CA ILE A 87 -5.19 0.07 1.85
C ILE A 87 -5.60 -1.33 2.24
N ARG A 88 -5.06 -2.32 1.53
CA ARG A 88 -5.46 -3.73 1.66
C ARG A 88 -4.26 -4.61 1.93
N VAL A 89 -4.39 -5.53 2.89
CA VAL A 89 -3.43 -6.60 3.11
C VAL A 89 -3.75 -7.77 2.19
N GLY A 90 -2.82 -8.13 1.30
CA GLY A 90 -3.05 -9.22 0.36
C GLY A 90 -2.01 -9.36 -0.73
N ASP A 91 -2.40 -10.04 -1.80
CA ASP A 91 -1.61 -10.23 -3.02
C ASP A 91 -2.01 -9.20 -4.08
N LEU A 92 -1.02 -8.52 -4.67
CA LEU A 92 -1.23 -7.51 -5.70
C LEU A 92 -1.83 -8.10 -6.97
N PHE A 93 -1.42 -9.30 -7.38
CA PHE A 93 -1.84 -9.88 -8.66
C PHE A 93 -3.26 -10.46 -8.63
N GLN A 94 -3.83 -10.60 -7.43
CA GLN A 94 -5.23 -11.01 -7.24
C GLN A 94 -6.22 -9.84 -7.26
N GLN A 95 -5.75 -8.59 -7.36
CA GLN A 95 -6.64 -7.43 -7.38
C GLN A 95 -7.37 -7.31 -8.72
N ASP A 96 -8.67 -7.00 -8.67
CA ASP A 96 -9.48 -6.67 -9.84
C ASP A 96 -9.34 -5.17 -10.16
N ALA A 97 -8.18 -4.83 -10.73
CA ALA A 97 -7.76 -3.49 -11.09
C ALA A 97 -6.62 -3.57 -12.10
N ASN A 98 -6.33 -2.45 -12.77
CA ASN A 98 -5.04 -2.27 -13.42
C ASN A 98 -3.92 -2.28 -12.37
N ILE A 99 -2.74 -2.79 -12.71
CA ILE A 99 -1.69 -3.05 -11.73
C ILE A 99 -0.45 -2.20 -12.03
N VAL A 100 0.08 -1.51 -11.03
CA VAL A 100 1.37 -0.83 -11.11
C VAL A 100 2.47 -1.77 -10.63
N ILE A 101 3.51 -1.91 -11.44
CA ILE A 101 4.72 -2.67 -11.10
C ILE A 101 5.92 -1.73 -11.12
N GLY A 102 6.69 -1.72 -10.03
CA GLY A 102 7.94 -0.96 -9.97
C GLY A 102 9.06 -1.66 -10.76
N PHE A 103 9.75 -0.90 -11.60
CA PHE A 103 10.91 -1.32 -12.38
C PHE A 103 12.10 -0.36 -12.15
N SER A 104 13.28 -0.80 -12.57
CA SER A 104 14.43 0.09 -12.75
C SER A 104 14.38 0.84 -14.08
N ASP A 105 15.22 1.85 -14.22
CA ASP A 105 15.46 2.64 -15.44
C ASP A 105 15.91 1.82 -16.65
N THR A 106 16.35 0.58 -16.46
CA THR A 106 16.76 -0.35 -17.53
C THR A 106 15.68 -1.34 -17.95
N PHE A 107 14.58 -1.44 -17.19
CA PHE A 107 13.55 -2.46 -17.40
C PHE A 107 14.12 -3.89 -17.57
N ASP A 108 15.14 -4.22 -16.78
CA ASP A 108 15.76 -5.55 -16.72
C ASP A 108 14.73 -6.61 -16.33
N THR A 109 14.73 -7.78 -16.96
CA THR A 109 13.76 -8.88 -16.71
C THR A 109 14.42 -10.22 -16.39
N GLU A 110 15.76 -10.29 -16.50
CA GLU A 110 16.56 -11.50 -16.29
C GLU A 110 16.43 -12.02 -14.86
N LYS A 111 15.87 -13.22 -14.70
CA LYS A 111 15.76 -13.89 -13.40
C LYS A 111 17.10 -14.37 -12.90
N GLY A 112 17.26 -14.36 -11.57
CA GLY A 112 18.46 -14.84 -10.89
C GLY A 112 19.10 -13.72 -10.10
N ASP A 113 20.30 -13.33 -10.49
CA ASP A 113 21.06 -12.28 -9.80
C ASP A 113 20.47 -10.88 -9.99
N ILE A 114 19.88 -10.60 -11.16
CA ILE A 114 19.33 -9.28 -11.50
C ILE A 114 17.93 -9.14 -10.89
N ILE A 115 16.99 -10.00 -11.30
CA ILE A 115 15.63 -10.01 -10.77
C ILE A 115 15.42 -11.25 -9.90
N LYS A 116 15.33 -11.02 -8.59
CA LYS A 116 15.02 -12.09 -7.64
C LYS A 116 13.61 -12.64 -7.89
N PRO A 117 13.40 -13.96 -7.93
CA PRO A 117 12.07 -14.56 -8.12
C PRO A 117 11.01 -14.10 -7.10
N VAL A 118 11.45 -13.83 -5.87
CA VAL A 118 10.59 -13.34 -4.78
C VAL A 118 10.25 -11.85 -4.87
N SER A 119 10.92 -11.09 -5.73
CA SER A 119 10.62 -9.67 -5.94
C SER A 119 9.27 -9.49 -6.63
N LEU A 120 8.67 -8.30 -6.51
CA LEU A 120 7.40 -8.00 -7.19
C LEU A 120 7.50 -8.21 -8.70
N GLN A 121 8.63 -7.82 -9.30
CA GLN A 121 8.87 -8.00 -10.72
C GLN A 121 9.07 -9.47 -11.12
N GLY A 122 9.76 -10.25 -10.27
CA GLY A 122 9.89 -11.69 -10.46
C GLY A 122 8.54 -12.41 -10.38
N GLN A 123 7.70 -12.03 -9.41
CA GLN A 123 6.32 -12.51 -9.28
C GLN A 123 5.45 -12.10 -10.46
N PHE A 124 5.61 -10.88 -10.99
CA PHE A 124 4.91 -10.42 -12.19
C PHE A 124 5.21 -11.30 -13.40
N LEU A 125 6.50 -11.58 -13.66
CA LEU A 125 6.93 -12.48 -14.73
C LEU A 125 6.35 -13.90 -14.56
N THR A 126 6.36 -14.44 -13.34
CA THR A 126 5.77 -15.77 -13.09
C THR A 126 4.24 -15.76 -13.27
N ALA A 127 3.54 -14.83 -12.61
CA ALA A 127 2.09 -14.87 -12.49
C ALA A 127 1.37 -14.46 -13.78
N ILE A 128 1.93 -13.51 -14.54
CA ILE A 128 1.26 -12.91 -15.71
C ILE A 128 1.84 -13.47 -17.01
N TYR A 129 3.15 -13.70 -17.04
CA TYR A 129 3.87 -14.14 -18.23
C TYR A 129 4.28 -15.62 -18.19
N GLN A 130 3.92 -16.37 -17.14
CA GLN A 130 4.22 -17.80 -17.01
C GLN A 130 5.71 -18.12 -17.23
N ASP A 131 6.59 -17.28 -16.66
CA ASP A 131 8.04 -17.37 -16.81
C ASP A 131 8.59 -17.11 -18.23
N ASN A 132 7.76 -16.61 -19.16
CA ASN A 132 8.19 -16.25 -20.50
C ASN A 132 8.82 -14.85 -20.55
N THR A 133 10.12 -14.79 -20.24
CA THR A 133 10.90 -13.54 -20.26
C THR A 133 10.91 -12.87 -21.64
N ASN A 134 10.99 -13.66 -22.73
CA ASN A 134 11.04 -13.13 -24.08
C ASN A 134 9.76 -12.37 -24.44
N GLN A 135 8.59 -12.90 -24.06
CA GLN A 135 7.32 -12.23 -24.30
C GLN A 135 7.22 -10.93 -23.50
N LEU A 136 7.65 -10.93 -22.23
CA LEU A 136 7.69 -9.73 -21.41
C LEU A 136 8.62 -8.67 -22.03
N ASP A 137 9.79 -9.06 -22.50
CA ASP A 137 10.74 -8.15 -23.14
C ASP A 137 10.17 -7.53 -24.42
N GLN A 138 9.53 -8.35 -25.27
CA GLN A 138 8.89 -7.85 -26.49
C GLN A 138 7.78 -6.84 -26.19
N ASP A 139 6.97 -7.08 -25.16
CA ASP A 139 5.89 -6.17 -24.77
C ASP A 139 6.44 -4.87 -24.17
N ILE A 140 7.49 -4.95 -23.35
CA ILE A 140 8.19 -3.77 -22.82
C ILE A 140 8.81 -2.96 -23.96
N ASP A 141 9.53 -3.59 -24.88
CA ASP A 141 10.19 -2.90 -25.99
C ASP A 141 9.18 -2.22 -26.92
N ARG A 142 8.03 -2.87 -27.17
CA ARG A 142 6.92 -2.27 -27.91
C ARG A 142 6.34 -1.07 -27.17
N ALA A 143 6.13 -1.18 -25.85
CA ALA A 143 5.59 -0.09 -25.04
C ALA A 143 6.55 1.11 -24.91
N LEU A 144 7.86 0.87 -25.02
CA LEU A 144 8.91 1.89 -24.93
C LEU A 144 9.39 2.40 -26.29
N GLN A 145 8.75 1.98 -27.38
CA GLN A 145 9.10 2.43 -28.72
C GLN A 145 8.95 3.95 -28.85
N GLY A 146 10.00 4.61 -29.34
CA GLY A 146 10.03 6.08 -29.51
C GLY A 146 10.34 6.87 -28.23
N ILE A 147 10.47 6.22 -27.07
CA ILE A 147 10.91 6.88 -25.85
C ILE A 147 12.42 7.08 -25.89
N ALA A 148 12.86 8.32 -25.62
CA ALA A 148 14.27 8.66 -25.57
C ALA A 148 14.99 7.84 -24.48
N SER A 149 16.13 7.26 -24.84
CA SER A 149 16.95 6.42 -23.97
C SER A 149 18.42 6.66 -24.22
N LYS A 150 19.26 6.36 -23.24
CA LYS A 150 20.73 6.42 -23.37
C LYS A 150 21.30 5.02 -23.23
N GLN A 151 22.31 4.70 -24.03
CA GLN A 151 23.06 3.46 -23.87
C GLN A 151 24.13 3.66 -22.80
N ASP A 152 24.17 2.77 -21.82
CA ASP A 152 25.19 2.74 -20.78
C ASP A 152 26.22 1.64 -21.08
N ASN A 153 27.33 2.05 -21.70
CA ASN A 153 28.41 1.14 -22.07
C ASN A 153 29.20 0.61 -20.87
N HIS A 154 29.00 1.16 -19.66
CA HIS A 154 29.67 0.69 -18.44
C HIS A 154 28.93 -0.46 -17.75
N LYS A 155 27.65 -0.69 -18.11
CA LYS A 155 26.87 -1.80 -17.56
C LYS A 155 27.16 -3.08 -18.35
N THR A 156 27.87 -4.00 -17.71
CA THR A 156 28.33 -5.27 -18.32
C THR A 156 27.33 -6.43 -18.16
N ARG A 157 26.28 -6.26 -17.34
CA ARG A 157 25.27 -7.29 -17.05
C ARG A 157 23.86 -6.72 -17.14
N GLY A 158 22.93 -7.49 -17.72
CA GLY A 158 21.56 -7.07 -18.00
C GLY A 158 21.45 -6.12 -19.20
N LYS A 159 20.31 -5.45 -19.31
CA LYS A 159 20.02 -4.45 -20.33
C LYS A 159 20.85 -3.18 -20.09
N ASN A 160 21.42 -2.63 -21.15
CA ASN A 160 22.27 -1.43 -21.11
C ASN A 160 21.53 -0.16 -21.59
N LYS A 161 20.32 -0.29 -22.11
CA LYS A 161 19.47 0.83 -22.52
C LYS A 161 18.78 1.41 -21.28
N ARG A 162 19.07 2.66 -20.96
CA ARG A 162 18.51 3.39 -19.82
C ARG A 162 17.47 4.41 -20.26
N TYR A 163 16.35 4.41 -19.58
CA TYR A 163 15.25 5.34 -19.76
C TYR A 163 15.24 6.37 -18.61
N PRO A 164 14.73 7.58 -18.81
CA PRO A 164 14.56 8.54 -17.74
C PRO A 164 13.71 7.98 -16.58
N ILE A 165 14.05 8.35 -15.34
CA ILE A 165 13.19 8.05 -14.18
C ILE A 165 11.80 8.66 -14.41
N GLY A 166 10.77 7.90 -14.07
CA GLY A 166 9.37 8.19 -14.36
C GLY A 166 8.88 7.74 -15.72
N THR A 167 9.74 7.11 -16.55
CA THR A 167 9.25 6.39 -17.73
C THR A 167 8.30 5.28 -17.31
N VAL A 168 7.16 5.14 -17.99
CA VAL A 168 6.16 4.09 -17.73
C VAL A 168 5.91 3.29 -18.99
N ALA A 169 6.19 1.99 -18.94
CA ALA A 169 5.79 1.04 -19.97
C ALA A 169 4.41 0.49 -19.63
N THR A 170 3.41 0.81 -20.44
CA THR A 170 2.03 0.31 -20.26
C THR A 170 1.83 -0.96 -21.09
N LEU A 171 1.70 -2.09 -20.41
CA LEU A 171 1.48 -3.41 -21.01
C LEU A 171 0.00 -3.79 -20.91
N ALA A 172 -0.53 -4.46 -21.93
CA ALA A 172 -1.91 -4.96 -21.93
C ALA A 172 -1.88 -6.49 -22.02
N VAL A 173 -2.36 -7.17 -20.98
CA VAL A 173 -2.43 -8.64 -20.93
C VAL A 173 -3.85 -9.03 -20.50
N GLY A 174 -4.60 -9.63 -21.41
CA GLY A 174 -6.03 -9.89 -21.22
C GLY A 174 -6.82 -8.59 -21.11
N THR A 175 -7.65 -8.48 -20.07
CA THR A 175 -8.49 -7.30 -19.81
C THR A 175 -7.81 -6.25 -18.92
N LYS A 176 -6.66 -6.58 -18.31
CA LYS A 176 -5.96 -5.70 -17.36
C LYS A 176 -4.77 -5.03 -18.02
N LYS A 177 -4.46 -3.82 -17.56
CA LYS A 177 -3.23 -3.10 -17.89
C LYS A 177 -2.25 -3.16 -16.75
N TYR A 178 -0.97 -3.23 -17.12
CA TYR A 178 0.16 -3.25 -16.21
C TYR A 178 1.02 -2.02 -16.48
N PHE A 179 1.13 -1.15 -15.50
CA PHE A 179 1.92 0.08 -15.57
C PHE A 179 3.29 -0.18 -14.94
N CYS A 180 4.28 -0.49 -15.77
CA CYS A 180 5.65 -0.74 -15.35
C CYS A 180 6.37 0.61 -15.21
N SER A 181 6.55 1.10 -13.98
CA SER A 181 7.12 2.44 -13.71
C SER A 181 8.58 2.36 -13.30
N ALA A 182 9.45 3.08 -14.01
CA ALA A 182 10.86 3.24 -13.70
C ALA A 182 11.07 4.22 -12.54
N TYR A 183 11.15 3.72 -11.31
CA TYR A 183 11.30 4.54 -10.11
C TYR A 183 12.70 4.48 -9.49
N ALA A 184 13.52 3.54 -9.94
CA ALA A 184 14.86 3.29 -9.40
C ALA A 184 15.90 3.24 -10.52
N ARG A 185 17.14 3.56 -10.19
CA ARG A 185 18.29 3.38 -11.09
C ARG A 185 18.90 2.02 -10.84
N MET A 186 19.13 1.23 -11.88
CA MET A 186 19.87 -0.02 -11.78
C MET A 186 21.37 0.26 -11.76
N GLU A 187 22.02 0.00 -10.63
CA GLU A 187 23.47 0.15 -10.49
C GLU A 187 24.24 -1.03 -11.10
N ASN A 188 25.54 -0.85 -11.33
CA ASN A 188 26.41 -1.89 -11.91
C ASN A 188 26.60 -3.11 -11.00
N ASN A 189 26.34 -2.95 -9.69
CA ASN A 189 26.32 -4.04 -8.71
C ASN A 189 24.97 -4.81 -8.70
N LEU A 190 24.10 -4.57 -9.69
CA LEU A 190 22.77 -5.19 -9.84
C LEU A 190 21.78 -4.85 -8.72
N LYS A 191 22.01 -3.75 -8.00
CA LYS A 191 21.06 -3.21 -7.04
C LYS A 191 20.31 -2.05 -7.66
N ALA A 192 19.00 -2.07 -7.53
CA ALA A 192 18.19 -0.91 -7.81
C ALA A 192 18.34 0.09 -6.65
N GLU A 193 18.68 1.34 -6.93
CA GLU A 193 18.74 2.41 -5.95
C GLU A 193 17.72 3.50 -6.29
N SER A 194 17.00 3.96 -5.28
CA SER A 194 16.03 5.04 -5.44
C SER A 194 16.07 5.97 -4.22
N ASN A 195 15.55 7.17 -4.41
CA ASN A 195 15.42 8.19 -3.37
C ASN A 195 14.04 8.85 -3.47
N ILE A 196 13.68 9.65 -2.46
CA ILE A 196 12.36 10.28 -2.39
C ILE A 196 12.08 11.15 -3.62
N LYS A 197 13.08 11.89 -4.12
CA LYS A 197 12.92 12.72 -5.32
C LYS A 197 12.60 11.88 -6.55
N SER A 198 13.35 10.81 -6.78
CA SER A 198 13.10 9.87 -7.89
C SER A 198 11.73 9.22 -7.78
N LEU A 199 11.32 8.83 -6.57
CA LEU A 199 9.99 8.26 -6.35
C LEU A 199 8.89 9.28 -6.65
N THR A 200 8.98 10.51 -6.14
CA THR A 200 7.99 11.56 -6.42
C THR A 200 7.85 11.82 -7.91
N VAL A 201 8.96 12.00 -8.63
CA VAL A 201 8.95 12.17 -10.10
C VAL A 201 8.31 10.97 -10.79
N SER A 202 8.60 9.75 -10.34
CA SER A 202 8.02 8.55 -10.93
C SER A 202 6.52 8.42 -10.68
N LEU A 203 6.02 8.87 -9.52
CA LEU A 203 4.60 8.87 -9.18
C LEU A 203 3.85 9.91 -10.02
N GLU A 204 4.38 11.13 -10.16
CA GLU A 204 3.80 12.17 -11.02
C GLU A 204 3.60 11.66 -12.45
N LYS A 205 4.64 11.07 -13.05
CA LYS A 205 4.58 10.51 -14.41
C LYS A 205 3.71 9.26 -14.52
N LEU A 206 3.66 8.45 -13.48
CA LEU A 206 2.74 7.33 -13.39
C LEU A 206 1.28 7.77 -13.41
N TRP A 207 0.91 8.80 -12.66
CA TRP A 207 -0.46 9.31 -12.63
C TRP A 207 -0.87 9.94 -13.96
N GLU A 208 0.05 10.62 -14.65
CA GLU A 208 -0.16 11.09 -16.02
C GLU A 208 -0.44 9.92 -16.99
N GLU A 209 0.37 8.87 -16.97
CA GLU A 209 0.21 7.72 -17.85
C GLU A 209 -1.08 6.94 -17.56
N ILE A 210 -1.41 6.71 -16.28
CA ILE A 210 -2.65 6.05 -15.87
C ILE A 210 -3.86 6.85 -16.31
N ARG A 211 -3.82 8.17 -16.22
CA ARG A 211 -4.91 9.02 -16.68
C ARG A 211 -5.18 8.86 -18.18
N VAL A 212 -4.12 8.71 -18.97
CA VAL A 212 -4.23 8.57 -20.44
C VAL A 212 -4.63 7.15 -20.84
N LYS A 213 -4.01 6.13 -20.24
CA LYS A 213 -4.15 4.73 -20.68
C LYS A 213 -4.95 3.85 -19.74
N GLY A 214 -5.27 4.28 -18.52
CA GLY A 214 -5.94 3.49 -17.49
C GLY A 214 -7.45 3.32 -17.69
N GLN A 215 -8.05 3.95 -18.72
CA GLN A 215 -9.46 3.76 -19.10
C GLN A 215 -10.47 4.03 -17.97
N HIS A 216 -10.10 4.90 -17.02
CA HIS A 216 -10.91 5.20 -15.85
C HIS A 216 -11.27 3.96 -15.00
N ASP A 217 -10.44 2.92 -15.06
CA ASP A 217 -10.58 1.74 -14.20
C ASP A 217 -9.77 1.91 -12.91
N LYS A 218 -10.03 1.05 -11.94
CA LYS A 218 -9.33 0.98 -10.66
C LYS A 218 -7.86 0.69 -10.88
N VAL A 219 -7.02 1.19 -9.97
CA VAL A 219 -5.59 0.94 -9.98
C VAL A 219 -5.15 0.35 -8.66
N ALA A 220 -4.42 -0.75 -8.71
CA ALA A 220 -3.76 -1.36 -7.57
C ALA A 220 -2.24 -1.25 -7.69
N MET A 221 -1.56 -0.97 -6.57
CA MET A 221 -0.10 -0.95 -6.52
C MET A 221 0.42 -1.48 -5.20
N ALA A 222 1.59 -2.13 -5.22
CA ALA A 222 2.31 -2.41 -3.98
C ALA A 222 2.99 -1.15 -3.44
N VAL A 223 3.44 -1.19 -2.19
CA VAL A 223 4.34 -0.16 -1.64
C VAL A 223 5.70 -0.28 -2.34
N ILE A 224 5.96 0.63 -3.27
CA ILE A 224 7.20 0.65 -4.05
C ILE A 224 8.35 1.27 -3.21
N GLY A 225 9.55 0.71 -3.33
CA GLY A 225 10.76 1.28 -2.72
C GLY A 225 11.04 0.90 -1.27
N SER A 226 10.18 0.07 -0.66
CA SER A 226 10.24 -0.27 0.75
C SER A 226 11.17 -1.45 1.10
N ASP A 227 11.48 -2.32 0.13
CA ASP A 227 12.27 -3.54 0.36
C ASP A 227 13.60 -3.55 -0.43
N LEU A 228 13.55 -3.72 -1.75
CA LEU A 228 14.75 -3.98 -2.57
C LEU A 228 15.48 -2.72 -3.04
N ALA A 229 14.75 -1.62 -3.28
CA ALA A 229 15.34 -0.38 -3.80
C ALA A 229 15.78 0.63 -2.72
N ARG A 230 15.53 0.30 -1.44
CA ARG A 230 15.91 1.06 -0.23
C ARG A 230 15.86 2.57 -0.42
N ILE A 231 14.66 3.15 -0.39
CA ILE A 231 14.50 4.61 -0.43
C ILE A 231 14.90 5.21 0.92
N GLY A 232 16.21 5.44 1.09
CA GLY A 232 16.77 6.07 2.28
C GLY A 232 16.32 5.46 3.61
N ASN A 233 16.05 6.33 4.60
CA ASN A 233 15.53 5.97 5.94
C ASN A 233 14.00 6.09 6.03
N ALA A 234 13.27 6.17 4.90
CA ALA A 234 11.82 6.33 4.91
C ALA A 234 11.13 5.08 5.45
N SER A 235 10.17 5.24 6.36
CA SER A 235 9.39 4.12 6.85
C SER A 235 8.40 3.64 5.79
N HIS A 236 7.90 2.40 5.91
CA HIS A 236 6.85 1.91 5.01
C HIS A 236 5.60 2.80 5.07
N SER A 237 5.26 3.34 6.26
CA SER A 237 4.16 4.29 6.43
C SER A 237 4.39 5.58 5.64
N ASP A 238 5.63 6.09 5.59
CA ASP A 238 5.93 7.33 4.85
C ASP A 238 5.81 7.12 3.34
N LEU A 239 6.23 5.96 2.84
CA LEU A 239 6.07 5.61 1.42
C LEU A 239 4.60 5.47 1.04
N VAL A 240 3.78 4.84 1.90
CA VAL A 240 2.32 4.76 1.70
C VAL A 240 1.69 6.16 1.70
N ARG A 241 2.06 7.02 2.66
CA ARG A 241 1.57 8.41 2.71
C ARG A 241 1.96 9.19 1.46
N LEU A 242 3.20 9.05 0.98
CA LEU A 242 3.67 9.71 -0.24
C LEU A 242 2.90 9.26 -1.48
N ILE A 243 2.67 7.95 -1.63
CA ILE A 243 1.85 7.39 -2.71
C ILE A 243 0.44 7.99 -2.66
N ILE A 244 -0.22 7.92 -1.51
CA ILE A 244 -1.59 8.42 -1.32
C ILE A 244 -1.66 9.92 -1.60
N LEU A 245 -0.77 10.71 -1.00
CA LEU A 245 -0.75 12.17 -1.17
C LEU A 245 -0.52 12.54 -2.63
N SER A 246 0.44 11.92 -3.32
CA SER A 246 0.71 12.19 -4.73
C SER A 246 -0.49 11.86 -5.61
N PHE A 247 -1.20 10.77 -5.33
CA PHE A 247 -2.40 10.37 -6.06
C PHE A 247 -3.56 11.34 -5.82
N VAL A 248 -3.78 11.76 -4.57
CA VAL A 248 -4.82 12.74 -4.21
C VAL A 248 -4.57 14.06 -4.91
N LEU A 249 -3.34 14.58 -4.85
CA LEU A 249 -2.96 15.84 -5.50
C LEU A 249 -3.16 15.75 -7.02
N ALA A 250 -2.64 14.69 -7.65
CA ALA A 250 -2.80 14.47 -9.09
C ALA A 250 -4.26 14.29 -9.50
N SER A 251 -5.10 13.71 -8.63
CA SER A 251 -6.54 13.50 -8.87
C SER A 251 -7.37 14.76 -8.69
N ARG A 252 -6.94 15.68 -7.80
CA ARG A 252 -7.56 17.00 -7.62
C ARG A 252 -7.35 17.90 -8.83
N GLU A 253 -6.20 17.83 -9.50
CA GLU A 253 -5.97 18.57 -10.75
C GLU A 253 -6.82 18.04 -11.90
N LYS A 254 -6.85 16.72 -12.05
CA LYS A 254 -7.70 16.00 -12.99
C LYS A 254 -7.89 14.59 -12.46
N MET A 255 -9.03 13.97 -12.65
CA MET A 255 -9.29 12.63 -12.13
C MET A 255 -8.31 11.59 -12.72
N VAL A 256 -7.56 10.85 -11.87
CA VAL A 256 -6.61 9.80 -12.30
C VAL A 256 -7.31 8.46 -12.48
N SER A 257 -8.02 8.01 -11.43
CA SER A 257 -8.74 6.72 -11.37
C SER A 257 -9.82 6.81 -10.28
N PRO A 258 -10.96 6.08 -10.42
CA PRO A 258 -12.01 6.04 -9.40
C PRO A 258 -11.58 5.38 -8.08
N GLU A 259 -10.60 4.47 -8.10
CA GLU A 259 -10.12 3.81 -6.89
C GLU A 259 -8.61 3.53 -6.96
N LEU A 260 -7.87 3.98 -5.96
CA LEU A 260 -6.49 3.54 -5.70
C LEU A 260 -6.49 2.48 -4.60
N VAL A 261 -5.96 1.30 -4.90
CA VAL A 261 -5.75 0.21 -3.95
C VAL A 261 -4.26 0.04 -3.67
N VAL A 262 -3.79 0.50 -2.52
CA VAL A 262 -2.43 0.25 -2.05
C VAL A 262 -2.39 -1.11 -1.34
N VAL A 263 -1.74 -2.08 -1.98
CA VAL A 263 -1.64 -3.45 -1.47
C VAL A 263 -0.38 -3.63 -0.64
N VAL A 264 -0.56 -4.09 0.59
CA VAL A 264 0.50 -4.38 1.53
C VAL A 264 0.65 -5.89 1.62
N HIS A 265 1.80 -6.41 1.21
CA HIS A 265 2.07 -7.85 1.32
C HIS A 265 1.99 -8.29 2.79
N PRO A 266 1.40 -9.45 3.13
CA PRO A 266 1.24 -9.91 4.52
C PRO A 266 2.52 -9.88 5.36
N ALA A 267 3.68 -10.14 4.74
CA ALA A 267 4.98 -10.10 5.41
C ALA A 267 5.42 -8.68 5.85
N ASN A 268 4.87 -7.64 5.23
CA ASN A 268 5.24 -6.24 5.47
C ASN A 268 4.20 -5.48 6.31
N VAL A 269 3.07 -6.10 6.66
CA VAL A 269 2.02 -5.47 7.49
C VAL A 269 2.57 -4.97 8.82
N GLY A 270 3.49 -5.73 9.42
CA GLY A 270 4.13 -5.35 10.68
C GLY A 270 4.99 -4.09 10.63
N LYS A 271 5.37 -3.65 9.43
CA LYS A 271 6.14 -2.42 9.21
C LYS A 271 5.23 -1.20 9.01
N LEU A 272 3.91 -1.40 8.95
CA LEU A 272 2.92 -0.37 8.67
C LEU A 272 2.02 -0.14 9.88
N ASN A 273 1.89 1.12 10.29
CA ASN A 273 0.88 1.48 11.29
C ASN A 273 -0.47 1.75 10.60
N MET A 274 -1.32 0.72 10.52
CA MET A 274 -2.65 0.82 9.90
C MET A 274 -3.56 1.86 10.57
N ILE A 275 -3.38 2.12 11.87
CA ILE A 275 -4.19 3.12 12.60
C ILE A 275 -3.80 4.52 12.14
N GLU A 276 -2.50 4.82 12.10
CA GLU A 276 -2.02 6.12 11.62
C GLU A 276 -2.39 6.36 10.15
N ILE A 277 -2.39 5.32 9.31
CA ILE A 277 -2.83 5.44 7.91
C ILE A 277 -4.33 5.68 7.82
N GLU A 278 -5.15 5.02 8.66
CA GLU A 278 -6.59 5.29 8.73
C GLU A 278 -6.88 6.73 9.15
N GLU A 279 -6.17 7.24 10.16
CA GLU A 279 -6.28 8.63 10.60
C GLU A 279 -5.82 9.62 9.52
N PHE A 280 -4.70 9.33 8.85
CA PHE A 280 -4.22 10.13 7.72
C PHE A 280 -5.23 10.18 6.58
N LEU A 281 -5.83 9.06 6.20
CA LEU A 281 -6.85 9.04 5.15
C LEU A 281 -8.06 9.92 5.48
N ARG A 282 -8.49 9.95 6.75
CA ARG A 282 -9.61 10.78 7.20
C ARG A 282 -9.32 12.29 7.20
N SER A 283 -8.06 12.68 6.98
CA SER A 283 -7.67 14.10 6.94
C SER A 283 -7.84 14.76 5.56
N PHE A 284 -8.14 13.97 4.52
CA PHE A 284 -8.38 14.47 3.16
C PHE A 284 -9.82 14.92 2.93
#